data_AF-A0A1U9K9C2-F1
#
_entry.id   AF-A0A1U9K9C2-F1
#
_cell.length_a   1.000
_cell.length_b   1.000
_cell.length_c   1.000
_cell.angle_alpha   90.00
_cell.angle_beta   90.00
_cell.angle_gamma   90.00
#
_symmetry.space_group_name_H-M   'P 1'
#
loop_
_entity.id
_entity.type
_entity.pdbx_description
1 polymer ?
#
loop_
_entity_poly.entity_id
_entity_poly.type
_entity_poly.pdbx_seq_one_letter_code
_entity_poly.pdbx_strand_id
1 'polypeptide(L)'
;MANVLYFTHADSWAVTLLLFIASFALIKTGKVKGHKITRMILRLFFVVMVISGLGMLFLYQFPLMYIVKGIIAVWLIAVMERILSRTEAGQRAGSSWVQFAVALLLVLLLGFEVIRF
;
A
#
# COMPACT_ATOMS: atom_id res chain seq x y z
N MET A 1 18.61 -14.27 5.93
CA MET A 1 17.43 -13.53 6.45
C MET A 1 17.14 -12.26 5.65
N ALA A 2 18.12 -11.38 5.39
CA ALA A 2 17.91 -10.14 4.61
C ALA A 2 17.26 -10.35 3.23
N ASN A 3 17.74 -11.33 2.45
CA ASN A 3 17.19 -11.62 1.11
C ASN A 3 15.72 -12.05 1.15
N VAL A 4 15.31 -12.81 2.17
CA VAL A 4 13.91 -13.27 2.30
C VAL A 4 12.99 -12.08 2.56
N LEU A 5 13.39 -11.15 3.43
CA LEU A 5 12.64 -9.92 3.68
C LEU A 5 12.57 -9.06 2.42
N TYR A 6 13.68 -8.95 1.68
CA TYR A 6 13.75 -8.25 0.40
C TYR A 6 12.72 -8.75 -0.60
N PHE A 7 12.77 -10.03 -0.96
CA PHE A 7 11.82 -10.62 -1.91
C PHE A 7 10.38 -10.52 -1.41
N THR A 8 10.15 -10.81 -0.13
CA THR A 8 8.79 -10.73 0.46
C THR A 8 8.20 -9.33 0.32
N HIS A 9 8.97 -8.28 0.60
CA HIS A 9 8.49 -6.90 0.50
C HIS A 9 8.36 -6.45 -0.95
N ALA A 10 9.37 -6.75 -1.79
CA ALA A 10 9.42 -6.34 -3.19
C ALA A 10 8.39 -7.07 -4.07
N ASP A 11 7.94 -8.26 -3.70
CA ASP A 11 6.86 -8.95 -4.42
C ASP A 11 5.47 -8.53 -3.89
N SER A 12 5.39 -8.24 -2.58
CA SER A 12 4.12 -7.87 -1.93
C SER A 12 3.55 -6.52 -2.38
N TRP A 13 4.38 -5.56 -2.81
CA TRP A 13 3.85 -4.24 -3.21
C TRP A 13 2.92 -4.33 -4.42
N ALA A 14 3.28 -5.12 -5.43
CA ALA A 14 2.49 -5.30 -6.64
C ALA A 14 1.18 -6.04 -6.33
N VAL A 15 1.24 -7.07 -5.49
CA VAL A 15 0.05 -7.81 -5.04
C VAL A 15 -0.89 -6.92 -4.23
N THR A 16 -0.35 -6.06 -3.37
CA THR A 16 -1.12 -5.08 -2.59
C THR A 16 -1.90 -4.14 -3.52
N LEU A 17 -1.22 -3.59 -4.54
CA LEU A 17 -1.84 -2.68 -5.50
C LEU A 17 -2.93 -3.40 -6.34
N LEU A 18 -2.66 -4.63 -6.76
CA LEU A 18 -3.60 -5.45 -7.51
C LEU A 18 -4.86 -5.78 -6.69
N LEU A 19 -4.68 -6.20 -5.43
CA LEU A 19 -5.79 -6.48 -4.51
C LEU A 19 -6.61 -5.23 -4.21
N PHE A 20 -5.99 -4.05 -4.11
CA PHE A 20 -6.71 -2.78 -3.95
C PHE A 20 -7.62 -2.50 -5.14
N ILE A 21 -7.10 -2.59 -6.37
CA ILE A 21 -7.88 -2.38 -7.60
C ILE A 21 -9.00 -3.42 -7.71
N ALA A 22 -8.70 -4.70 -7.48
CA ALA A 22 -9.68 -5.78 -7.50
C ALA A 22 -10.80 -5.54 -6.47
N SER A 23 -10.44 -5.19 -5.24
CA SER A 23 -11.40 -4.89 -4.18
C SER A 23 -12.29 -3.69 -4.53
N PHE A 24 -11.72 -2.63 -5.11
CA PHE A 24 -12.47 -1.46 -5.56
C PHE A 24 -13.45 -1.82 -6.70
N ALA A 25 -13.02 -2.60 -7.69
CA ALA A 25 -13.88 -3.06 -8.79
C ALA A 25 -15.05 -3.94 -8.28
N LEU A 26 -14.81 -4.76 -7.26
CA LEU A 26 -15.86 -5.58 -6.64
C LEU A 26 -16.92 -4.71 -5.93
N ILE A 27 -16.53 -3.61 -5.28
CA ILE A 27 -17.50 -2.64 -4.73
C ILE A 27 -18.34 -2.04 -5.87
N LYS A 28 -17.68 -1.59 -6.94
CA LYS A 28 -18.35 -0.93 -8.08
C LYS A 28 -19.32 -1.85 -8.83
N THR A 29 -19.06 -3.16 -8.82
CA THR A 29 -19.94 -4.17 -9.43
C THR A 29 -20.97 -4.75 -8.46
N GLY A 30 -21.08 -4.22 -7.23
CA GLY A 30 -22.05 -4.67 -6.23
C GLY A 30 -21.76 -6.04 -5.62
N LYS A 31 -20.55 -6.60 -5.83
CA LYS A 31 -20.15 -7.92 -5.34
C LYS A 31 -19.66 -7.86 -3.89
N VAL A 32 -20.59 -7.64 -2.95
CA VAL A 32 -20.30 -7.42 -1.51
C VAL A 32 -19.44 -8.53 -0.89
N LYS A 33 -19.77 -9.81 -1.12
CA LYS A 33 -18.98 -10.94 -0.59
C LYS A 33 -17.55 -10.96 -1.11
N GLY A 34 -17.36 -10.72 -2.42
CA GLY A 34 -16.05 -10.65 -3.04
C GLY A 34 -15.22 -9.51 -2.48
N HIS A 35 -15.81 -8.31 -2.41
CA HIS A 35 -15.15 -7.14 -1.79
C HIS A 35 -14.65 -7.45 -0.38
N LYS A 36 -15.51 -8.03 0.48
CA LYS A 36 -15.15 -8.36 1.86
C LYS A 36 -13.95 -9.29 1.94
N ILE A 37 -13.91 -10.35 1.12
CA ILE A 37 -12.80 -11.30 1.10
C ILE A 37 -11.53 -10.62 0.59
N THR A 38 -11.58 -9.98 -0.58
CA THR A 38 -10.41 -9.33 -1.18
C THR A 38 -9.85 -8.22 -0.29
N ARG A 39 -10.71 -7.45 0.39
CA ARG A 39 -10.29 -6.44 1.37
C ARG A 39 -9.62 -7.05 2.61
N MET A 40 -10.08 -8.19 3.10
CA MET A 40 -9.42 -8.88 4.21
C MET A 40 -8.03 -9.38 3.82
N ILE A 41 -7.87 -9.91 2.60
CA ILE A 41 -6.56 -10.32 2.07
C ILE A 41 -5.66 -9.09 1.87
N LEU A 42 -6.20 -8.00 1.31
CA LEU A 42 -5.47 -6.73 1.16
C LEU A 42 -4.91 -6.23 2.50
N ARG A 43 -5.71 -6.30 3.58
CA ARG A 43 -5.27 -5.92 4.92
C ARG A 43 -4.15 -6.82 5.46
N LEU A 44 -4.16 -8.11 5.13
CA LEU A 44 -3.04 -9.01 5.46
C LEU A 44 -1.76 -8.55 4.74
N PHE A 45 -1.86 -8.20 3.45
CA PHE A 45 -0.73 -7.67 2.69
C PHE A 45 -0.24 -6.31 3.21
N PHE A 46 -1.13 -5.44 3.72
CA PHE A 46 -0.71 -4.22 4.41
C PHE A 46 0.18 -4.53 5.62
N VAL A 47 -0.20 -5.51 6.43
CA VAL A 47 0.59 -5.94 7.59
C VAL A 47 1.92 -6.53 7.15
N VAL A 48 1.94 -7.39 6.12
CA VAL A 48 3.18 -7.94 5.54
C VAL A 48 4.10 -6.83 5.07
N MET A 49 3.59 -5.84 4.34
CA MET A 49 4.37 -4.70 3.84
C MET A 49 4.98 -3.87 4.97
N VAL A 50 4.21 -3.58 6.02
CA VAL A 50 4.71 -2.80 7.17
C VAL A 50 5.76 -3.59 7.95
N ILE A 51 5.49 -4.85 8.30
CA ILE A 51 6.42 -5.67 9.09
C ILE A 51 7.72 -5.92 8.32
N SER A 52 7.63 -6.29 7.04
CA SER A 52 8.83 -6.51 6.22
C SER A 52 9.62 -5.22 5.99
N GLY A 53 8.94 -4.09 5.78
CA GLY A 53 9.59 -2.78 5.62
C GLY A 53 10.28 -2.31 6.90
N LEU A 54 9.64 -2.48 8.07
CA LEU A 54 10.27 -2.19 9.36
C LEU A 54 11.48 -3.11 9.59
N GLY A 55 11.36 -4.40 9.28
CA GLY A 55 12.48 -5.35 9.36
C GLY A 55 13.68 -4.90 8.52
N MET A 56 13.44 -4.37 7.32
CA MET A 56 14.50 -3.76 6.50
C MET A 56 15.11 -2.53 7.14
N LEU A 57 14.32 -1.63 7.73
CA LEU A 57 14.84 -0.45 8.42
C LEU A 57 15.79 -0.82 9.56
N PHE A 58 15.45 -1.84 10.35
CA PHE A 58 16.34 -2.35 11.39
C PHE A 58 17.65 -2.91 10.81
N LEU A 59 17.56 -3.69 9.72
CA LEU A 59 18.76 -4.27 9.08
C LEU A 59 19.67 -3.20 8.48
N TYR A 60 19.10 -2.13 7.90
CA TYR A 60 19.86 -1.04 7.29
C TYR A 60 20.26 0.07 8.26
N GLN A 61 20.00 -0.08 9.57
CA GLN A 61 20.32 0.93 10.60
C GLN A 61 19.63 2.28 10.35
N PHE A 62 18.36 2.24 9.96
CA PHE A 62 17.48 3.42 9.88
C PHE A 62 17.97 4.57 8.99
N PRO A 63 18.30 4.33 7.71
CA PRO A 63 18.69 5.41 6.82
C PRO A 63 17.47 6.30 6.54
N LEU A 64 17.69 7.62 6.59
CA LEU A 64 16.62 8.64 6.51
C LEU A 64 15.73 8.46 5.27
N MET A 65 16.34 8.17 4.12
CA MET A 65 15.63 7.92 2.86
C MET A 65 14.57 6.81 2.97
N TYR A 66 14.92 5.68 3.59
CA TYR A 66 13.97 4.56 3.75
C TYR A 66 12.95 4.83 4.85
N ILE A 67 13.28 5.63 5.88
CA ILE A 67 12.28 6.08 6.86
C ILE A 67 11.21 6.91 6.16
N VAL A 68 11.61 7.91 5.36
CA VAL A 68 10.69 8.77 4.61
C VAL A 68 9.83 7.94 3.65
N LYS A 69 10.44 7.02 2.91
CA LYS A 69 9.73 6.07 2.04
C LYS A 69 8.71 5.23 2.83
N GLY A 70 9.09 4.74 4.01
CA GLY A 70 8.21 3.99 4.91
C GLY A 70 6.99 4.78 5.37
N ILE A 71 7.18 6.05 5.77
CA ILE A 71 6.08 6.94 6.18
C ILE A 71 5.10 7.16 5.03
N ILE A 72 5.62 7.44 3.83
CA ILE A 72 4.78 7.65 2.64
C ILE A 72 4.04 6.36 2.27
N ALA A 73 4.67 5.20 2.39
CA ALA A 73 4.03 3.90 2.15
C ALA A 73 2.89 3.62 3.15
N VAL A 74 3.09 3.93 4.44
CA VAL A 74 2.02 3.83 5.46
C VAL A 74 0.88 4.79 5.15
N TRP A 75 1.19 6.02 4.71
CA TRP A 75 0.17 6.95 4.26
C TRP A 75 -0.61 6.43 3.04
N LEU A 76 0.07 5.83 2.06
CA LEU A 76 -0.56 5.20 0.90
C LEU A 76 -1.52 4.08 1.32
N ILE A 77 -1.13 3.21 2.26
CA ILE A 77 -1.99 2.17 2.85
C ILE A 77 -3.24 2.79 3.48
N ALA A 78 -3.08 3.83 4.30
CA ALA A 78 -4.19 4.51 4.94
C ALA A 78 -5.14 5.18 3.92
N VAL A 79 -4.63 5.68 2.80
CA VAL A 79 -5.45 6.22 1.71
C VAL A 79 -6.22 5.11 0.99
N MET A 80 -5.58 3.98 0.67
CA MET A 80 -6.25 2.84 0.04
C MET A 80 -7.44 2.35 0.89
N GLU A 81 -7.24 2.16 2.20
CA GLU A 81 -8.31 1.73 3.11
C GLU A 81 -9.45 2.75 3.20
N ARG A 82 -9.13 4.06 3.16
CA ARG A 82 -10.12 5.14 3.16
C ARG A 82 -10.93 5.17 1.87
N ILE A 83 -10.30 4.96 0.70
CA ILE A 83 -11.00 4.88 -0.58
C ILE A 83 -12.02 3.74 -0.55
N LEU A 84 -11.61 2.54 -0.12
CA LEU A 84 -12.51 1.38 -0.05
C LEU A 84 -13.66 1.63 0.91
N SER A 85 -13.37 2.13 2.12
CA SER A 85 -14.40 2.41 3.14
C SER A 85 -15.42 3.46 2.69
N ARG A 86 -14.96 4.56 2.07
CA ARG A 86 -15.86 5.60 1.55
C ARG A 86 -16.70 5.08 0.38
N THR A 87 -16.10 4.30 -0.50
CA THR A 87 -16.80 3.75 -1.68
C THR A 87 -17.87 2.74 -1.25
N GLU A 88 -17.57 1.89 -0.25
CA GLU A 88 -18.54 0.97 0.36
C GLU A 88 -19.71 1.73 1.01
N ALA A 89 -19.42 2.85 1.67
CA ALA A 89 -20.44 3.74 2.26
C ALA A 89 -21.19 4.62 1.23
N GLY A 90 -20.95 4.45 -0.08
CA GLY A 90 -21.57 5.26 -1.13
C GLY A 90 -21.11 6.74 -1.16
N GLN A 91 -20.06 7.09 -0.42
CA GLN A 91 -19.55 8.45 -0.31
C GLN A 91 -18.55 8.79 -1.42
N ARG A 92 -18.40 10.09 -1.71
CA ARG A 92 -17.40 10.58 -2.67
C ARG A 92 -15.98 10.37 -2.11
N ALA A 93 -15.17 9.62 -2.87
CA ALA A 93 -13.76 9.35 -2.56
C ALA A 93 -12.77 10.21 -3.38
N GLY A 94 -13.23 11.23 -4.12
CA GLY A 94 -12.42 11.98 -5.09
C GLY A 94 -11.14 12.59 -4.50
N SER A 95 -11.23 13.24 -3.33
CA SER A 95 -10.05 13.78 -2.63
C SER A 95 -9.05 12.69 -2.23
N SER A 96 -9.55 11.51 -1.82
CA SER A 96 -8.68 10.37 -1.47
C SER A 96 -7.98 9.79 -2.69
N TRP A 97 -8.59 9.82 -3.88
CA TRP A 97 -7.92 9.42 -5.13
C TRP A 97 -6.76 10.34 -5.51
N VAL A 98 -6.87 11.65 -5.26
CA VAL A 98 -5.75 12.58 -5.44
C VAL A 98 -4.61 12.24 -4.49
N GLN A 99 -4.92 12.02 -3.20
CA GLN A 99 -3.93 11.59 -2.21
C GLN A 99 -3.26 10.26 -2.61
N PHE A 100 -4.04 9.33 -3.18
CA PHE A 100 -3.53 8.04 -3.64
C PHE A 100 -2.53 8.21 -4.77
N ALA A 101 -2.87 8.99 -5.80
CA ALA A 101 -1.98 9.26 -6.92
C ALA A 101 -0.68 9.91 -6.46
N VAL A 102 -0.76 10.91 -5.58
CA VAL A 102 0.42 11.60 -5.02
C VAL A 102 1.28 10.64 -4.21
N ALA A 103 0.69 9.90 -3.27
CA ALA A 103 1.44 8.98 -2.42
C ALA A 103 2.06 7.83 -3.24
N LEU A 104 1.34 7.28 -4.22
CA LEU A 104 1.84 6.22 -5.11
C LEU A 104 3.03 6.73 -5.93
N LEU A 105 2.91 7.93 -6.52
CA LEU A 105 3.98 8.52 -7.31
C LEU A 105 5.24 8.76 -6.47
N LEU A 106 5.11 9.28 -5.24
CA LEU A 106 6.23 9.46 -4.33
C LEU A 106 6.91 8.13 -3.94
N VAL A 107 6.12 7.09 -3.64
CA VAL A 107 6.67 5.75 -3.33
C VAL A 107 7.45 5.17 -4.52
N LEU A 108 6.95 5.35 -5.74
CA LEU A 108 7.64 4.89 -6.95
C LEU A 108 8.91 5.69 -7.22
N LEU A 109 8.89 7.02 -7.11
CA LEU A 109 10.08 7.85 -7.32
C LEU A 109 11.20 7.55 -6.32
N LEU A 110 10.85 7.29 -5.05
CA LEU A 110 11.81 6.84 -4.03
C LEU A 110 12.20 5.36 -4.23
N GLY A 111 11.30 4.54 -4.76
CA GLY A 111 11.54 3.12 -5.02
C GLY A 111 12.49 2.85 -6.18
N PHE A 112 12.42 3.67 -7.23
CA PHE A 112 13.30 3.61 -8.40
C PHE A 112 14.52 4.53 -8.27
N GLU A 113 14.79 5.06 -7.08
CA GLU A 113 15.96 5.92 -6.79
C GLU A 113 16.06 7.17 -7.68
N VAL A 114 14.93 7.62 -8.23
CA VAL A 114 14.84 8.88 -9.00
C VAL A 114 15.04 10.07 -8.09
N ILE A 115 14.48 10.01 -6.88
CA ILE A 115 14.74 10.94 -5.78
C ILE A 115 15.66 10.25 -4.78
N ARG A 116 16.80 10.88 -4.45
CA ARG A 116 17.78 10.39 -3.46
C ARG A 116 18.35 11.56 -2.66
N PHE A 117 18.52 11.38 -1.35
CA PHE A 117 19.10 12.34 -0.42
C PHE A 117 19.58 11.63 0.85
#